data_AF-A0A976K4A5-F1
#
_entry.id   AF-A0A976K4A5-F1
#
_cell.length_a   1.000
_cell.length_b   1.000
_cell.length_c   1.000
_cell.angle_alpha   90.00
_cell.angle_beta   90.00
_cell.angle_gamma   90.00
#
_symmetry.space_group_name_H-M   'P 1'
#
loop_
_entity.id
_entity.type
_entity.pdbx_description
1 polymer ?
#
loop_
_entity_poly.entity_id
_entity_poly.type
_entity_poly.pdbx_seq_one_letter_code
_entity_poly.pdbx_strand_id
1 'polypeptide(L)'
;MSDRTQVHGLQVSTDLYQFINDKVLPGTGVSAETFWQGFDRIVADLAPRNAALLAERDRLQAELDKWHSANPGPIRDMAGYRKFLETIGYLVPEPKKVKATTKNVDDELATQAGPQLVVPILNARYALNAANARWGSLYDALYGTDVISEDKGCEKVGKKGGYNPKRGAKVIEYCRYVLDRCAPLKKGSHVKSTGYKVNKDGELVVGLAEGGTSKLADKSQFIGFQGEAKAPTAVLLKHNGLHLEIQINRATPIGKTDPAGVSDLVVEAALSTILDLEDSVAAVDAEDKVLAYSNWLGILQGTLVETFEKNGKTMTRGLNGDREYTGPNGKKVRLHGRSLMFVRNVGHLMTNPAILWGPEGKEIPEGIMDAMVTTAIAMHDLKKTRKDAIRNSRKGSVYIVKPKMHGPREVAFAAELFSRVEQVLGLPDSTVKLGIMDEERRTSVNLKACIEAAASRVAFINTGFLDRTGDEMHTAMLAGPMVRKGDMKTSAWIQAYERNNVLVGLSCGLRGKAQIGKGMWAMPDLMKAMLEQKIAHPRAGANTAWVPSPTGATLHALHYHQVLVSDVQKDLEKIDASKERDNLLTGLLT
;
A
#
# COMPACT_ATOMS: atom_id res chain seq x y z
N MET A 1 -27.33 24.22 2.83
CA MET A 1 -27.01 24.35 4.26
C MET A 1 -27.56 23.12 4.95
N SER A 2 -26.68 22.30 5.50
CA SER A 2 -27.06 21.08 6.24
C SER A 2 -27.38 21.46 7.69
N ASP A 3 -28.38 20.80 8.28
CA ASP A 3 -28.71 20.96 9.70
C ASP A 3 -27.50 20.58 10.56
N ARG A 4 -27.24 21.31 11.65
CA ARG A 4 -26.12 21.05 12.56
C ARG A 4 -26.59 20.68 13.96
N THR A 5 -25.87 19.78 14.59
CA THR A 5 -26.02 19.39 15.99
C THR A 5 -24.89 20.00 16.82
N GLN A 6 -25.24 20.78 17.84
CA GLN A 6 -24.28 21.29 18.82
C GLN A 6 -23.87 20.18 19.77
N VAL A 7 -22.58 19.94 19.93
CA VAL A 7 -22.03 18.98 20.91
C VAL A 7 -20.73 19.56 21.49
N HIS A 8 -20.74 19.85 22.80
CA HIS A 8 -19.70 20.63 23.47
C HIS A 8 -19.38 21.94 22.71
N GLY A 9 -18.10 22.21 22.38
CA GLY A 9 -17.67 23.35 21.58
C GLY A 9 -17.78 23.16 20.07
N LEU A 10 -18.32 22.04 19.59
CA LEU A 10 -18.41 21.69 18.17
C LEU A 10 -19.83 21.86 17.62
N GLN A 11 -19.91 22.28 16.35
CA GLN A 11 -21.15 22.26 15.55
C GLN A 11 -20.97 21.26 14.39
N VAL A 12 -21.48 20.06 14.58
CA VAL A 12 -21.30 18.93 13.66
C VAL A 12 -22.48 18.87 12.70
N SER A 13 -22.24 18.62 11.42
CA SER A 13 -23.33 18.30 10.48
C SER A 13 -24.14 17.12 11.00
N THR A 14 -25.47 17.22 10.97
CA THR A 14 -26.35 16.27 11.68
C THR A 14 -26.26 14.86 11.12
N ASP A 15 -26.05 14.72 9.82
CA ASP A 15 -25.79 13.45 9.14
C ASP A 15 -24.50 12.76 9.64
N LEU A 16 -23.40 13.51 9.77
CA LEU A 16 -22.14 13.00 10.33
C LEU A 16 -22.29 12.64 11.80
N TYR A 17 -22.96 13.48 12.59
CA TYR A 17 -23.24 13.21 13.99
C TYR A 17 -24.05 11.91 14.16
N GLN A 18 -25.13 11.74 13.40
CA GLN A 18 -25.95 10.53 13.41
C GLN A 18 -25.16 9.32 12.93
N PHE A 19 -24.41 9.42 11.83
CA PHE A 19 -23.57 8.33 11.34
C PHE A 19 -22.58 7.84 12.41
N ILE A 20 -21.90 8.77 13.10
CA ILE A 20 -20.95 8.40 14.16
C ILE A 20 -21.66 7.69 15.31
N ASN A 21 -22.76 8.25 15.83
CA ASN A 21 -23.44 7.71 17.00
C ASN A 21 -24.20 6.40 16.70
N ASP A 22 -24.78 6.26 15.51
CA ASP A 22 -25.68 5.17 15.18
C ASP A 22 -24.98 4.02 14.43
N LYS A 23 -23.85 4.30 13.74
CA LYS A 23 -23.13 3.31 12.91
C LYS A 23 -21.70 3.06 13.35
N VAL A 24 -20.97 4.10 13.79
CA VAL A 24 -19.55 3.96 14.15
C VAL A 24 -19.38 3.49 15.59
N LEU A 25 -19.94 4.19 16.58
CA LEU A 25 -19.71 3.91 18.00
C LEU A 25 -20.31 2.59 18.51
N PRO A 26 -21.47 2.10 18.03
CA PRO A 26 -22.04 0.85 18.51
C PRO A 26 -21.07 -0.32 18.29
N GLY A 27 -20.73 -1.04 19.36
CA GLY A 27 -19.76 -2.15 19.32
C GLY A 27 -18.29 -1.76 19.56
N THR A 28 -17.94 -0.46 19.52
CA THR A 28 -16.57 0.01 19.83
C THR A 28 -16.32 0.10 21.33
N GLY A 29 -17.36 0.02 22.17
CA GLY A 29 -17.28 0.16 23.63
C GLY A 29 -16.88 1.57 24.10
N VAL A 30 -16.88 2.56 23.21
CA VAL A 30 -16.69 3.98 23.54
C VAL A 30 -18.06 4.65 23.56
N SER A 31 -18.37 5.38 24.63
CA SER A 31 -19.64 6.12 24.72
C SER A 31 -19.61 7.37 23.83
N ALA A 32 -20.78 7.84 23.38
CA ALA A 32 -20.90 9.08 22.62
C ALA A 32 -20.30 10.28 23.39
N GLU A 33 -20.60 10.39 24.68
CA GLU A 33 -20.06 11.45 25.56
C GLU A 33 -18.52 11.42 25.60
N THR A 34 -17.92 10.24 25.83
CA THR A 34 -16.45 10.08 25.84
C THR A 34 -15.83 10.47 24.51
N PHE A 35 -16.43 10.02 23.40
CA PHE A 35 -15.95 10.32 22.06
C PHE A 35 -15.99 11.83 21.77
N TRP A 36 -17.14 12.47 21.95
CA TRP A 36 -17.33 13.86 21.58
C TRP A 36 -16.60 14.83 22.52
N GLN A 37 -16.57 14.56 23.82
CA GLN A 37 -15.78 15.35 24.77
C GLN A 37 -14.28 15.25 24.47
N GLY A 38 -13.78 14.04 24.18
CA GLY A 38 -12.39 13.83 23.82
C GLY A 38 -12.03 14.49 22.50
N PHE A 39 -12.92 14.42 21.50
CA PHE A 39 -12.73 15.04 20.19
C PHE A 39 -12.70 16.57 20.30
N ASP A 40 -13.64 17.18 21.02
CA ASP A 40 -13.67 18.63 21.29
C ASP A 40 -12.36 19.12 21.92
N ARG A 41 -11.84 18.41 22.94
CA ARG A 41 -10.55 18.74 23.57
C ARG A 41 -9.37 18.61 22.61
N ILE A 42 -9.33 17.56 21.78
CA ILE A 42 -8.29 17.39 20.77
C ILE A 42 -8.29 18.58 19.80
N VAL A 43 -9.47 18.98 19.33
CA VAL A 43 -9.61 20.11 18.40
C VAL A 43 -9.16 21.41 19.06
N ALA A 44 -9.63 21.70 20.28
CA ALA A 44 -9.25 22.90 21.02
C ALA A 44 -7.73 23.02 21.23
N ASP A 45 -7.04 21.90 21.52
CA ASP A 45 -5.60 21.87 21.76
C ASP A 45 -4.77 21.91 20.46
N LEU A 46 -5.17 21.13 19.45
CA LEU A 46 -4.32 20.82 18.30
C LEU A 46 -4.64 21.64 17.06
N ALA A 47 -5.87 22.16 16.88
CA ALA A 47 -6.19 22.98 15.72
C ALA A 47 -5.38 24.30 15.66
N PRO A 48 -5.15 25.04 16.77
CA PRO A 48 -4.25 26.21 16.75
C PRO A 48 -2.81 25.85 16.39
N ARG A 49 -2.33 24.69 16.86
CA ARG A 49 -0.98 24.20 16.55
C ARG A 49 -0.85 23.76 15.10
N ASN A 50 -1.88 23.17 14.52
CA ASN A 50 -1.95 22.87 13.10
C ASN A 50 -1.83 24.15 12.26
N ALA A 51 -2.61 25.18 12.60
CA ALA A 51 -2.54 26.48 11.92
C ALA A 51 -1.13 27.11 12.02
N ALA A 52 -0.47 27.00 13.18
CA ALA A 52 0.91 27.48 13.35
C ALA A 52 1.93 26.71 12.50
N LEU A 53 1.72 25.40 12.27
CA LEU A 53 2.57 24.62 11.35
C LEU A 53 2.39 25.07 9.90
N LEU A 54 1.16 25.38 9.48
CA LEU A 54 0.89 25.91 8.14
C LEU A 54 1.52 27.30 7.95
N ALA A 55 1.39 28.19 8.93
CA ALA A 55 2.05 29.50 8.90
C ALA A 55 3.58 29.39 8.82
N GLU A 56 4.17 28.35 9.41
CA GLU A 56 5.60 28.07 9.29
C GLU A 56 5.99 27.57 7.88
N ARG A 57 5.10 26.89 7.16
CA ARG A 57 5.32 26.57 5.73
C ARG A 57 5.41 27.87 4.93
N ASP A 58 4.46 28.78 5.11
CA ASP A 58 4.41 30.07 4.39
C ASP A 58 5.63 30.94 4.69
N ARG A 59 6.03 31.04 5.96
CA ARG A 59 7.22 31.79 6.38
C ARG A 59 8.48 31.27 5.67
N LEU A 60 8.66 29.95 5.62
CA LEU A 60 9.83 29.36 4.98
C LEU A 60 9.80 29.52 3.46
N GLN A 61 8.64 29.40 2.83
CA GLN A 61 8.50 29.64 1.39
C GLN A 61 8.85 31.10 1.06
N ALA A 62 8.42 32.08 1.87
CA ALA A 62 8.78 33.47 1.67
C ALA A 62 10.30 33.73 1.80
N GLU A 63 10.99 33.05 2.72
CA GLU A 63 12.45 33.11 2.82
C GLU A 63 13.14 32.47 1.60
N LEU A 64 12.63 31.32 1.13
CA LEU A 64 13.11 30.65 -0.08
C LEU A 64 12.93 31.52 -1.33
N ASP A 65 11.76 32.13 -1.49
CA ASP A 65 11.43 33.06 -2.57
C ASP A 65 12.39 34.24 -2.60
N LYS A 66 12.68 34.83 -1.43
CA LYS A 66 13.66 35.91 -1.27
C LYS A 66 15.06 35.46 -1.66
N TRP A 67 15.48 34.26 -1.23
CA TRP A 67 16.79 33.73 -1.56
C TRP A 67 16.94 33.47 -3.06
N HIS A 68 15.97 32.81 -3.68
CA HIS A 68 16.01 32.45 -5.10
C HIS A 68 15.89 33.69 -6.02
N SER A 69 15.10 34.69 -5.62
CA SER A 69 15.04 35.97 -6.33
C SER A 69 16.39 36.70 -6.33
N ALA A 70 17.15 36.61 -5.23
CA ALA A 70 18.49 37.19 -5.12
C ALA A 70 19.59 36.34 -5.79
N ASN A 71 19.31 35.05 -6.04
CA ASN A 71 20.25 34.08 -6.59
C ASN A 71 19.59 33.29 -7.74
N PRO A 72 19.28 33.95 -8.87
CA PRO A 72 18.56 33.31 -9.96
C PRO A 72 19.39 32.24 -10.67
N GLY A 73 18.71 31.21 -11.15
CA GLY A 73 19.26 30.06 -11.83
C GLY A 73 19.73 28.95 -10.89
N PRO A 74 20.54 28.01 -11.41
CA PRO A 74 21.08 26.91 -10.62
C PRO A 74 21.91 27.40 -9.42
N ILE A 75 21.89 26.64 -8.32
CA ILE A 75 22.64 26.95 -7.10
C ILE A 75 24.15 26.93 -7.39
N ARG A 76 24.80 28.10 -7.41
CA ARG A 76 26.24 28.23 -7.65
C ARG A 76 27.08 28.03 -6.39
N ASP A 77 26.57 28.50 -5.25
CA ASP A 77 27.19 28.32 -3.93
C ASP A 77 26.33 27.38 -3.07
N MET A 78 26.56 26.08 -3.23
CA MET A 78 25.84 25.04 -2.48
C MET A 78 26.13 25.12 -0.96
N ALA A 79 27.34 25.54 -0.57
CA ALA A 79 27.67 25.70 0.85
C ALA A 79 26.89 26.86 1.46
N GLY A 80 26.82 28.00 0.76
CA GLY A 80 26.01 29.15 1.15
C GLY A 80 24.52 28.82 1.19
N TYR A 81 23.98 28.11 0.19
CA TYR A 81 22.57 27.71 0.18
C TYR A 81 22.22 26.78 1.35
N ARG A 82 23.05 25.78 1.65
CA ARG A 82 22.87 24.91 2.82
C ARG A 82 22.87 25.70 4.13
N LYS A 83 23.86 26.58 4.31
CA LYS A 83 23.95 27.43 5.50
C LYS A 83 22.71 28.31 5.67
N PHE A 84 22.18 28.85 4.57
CA PHE A 84 20.92 29.59 4.57
C PHE A 84 19.75 28.71 5.03
N LEU A 85 19.58 27.52 4.44
CA LEU A 85 18.50 26.60 4.81
C LEU A 85 18.59 26.16 6.28
N GLU A 86 19.79 25.96 6.82
CA GLU A 86 20.02 25.70 8.25
C GLU A 86 19.64 26.91 9.11
N THR A 87 20.02 28.12 8.69
CA THR A 87 19.76 29.37 9.43
C THR A 87 18.25 29.65 9.57
N ILE A 88 17.47 29.39 8.52
CA ILE A 88 16.01 29.60 8.56
C ILE A 88 15.25 28.43 9.20
N GLY A 89 15.93 27.33 9.53
CA GLY A 89 15.33 26.12 10.11
C GLY A 89 14.66 25.17 9.11
N TYR A 90 14.94 25.31 7.81
CA TYR A 90 14.46 24.39 6.77
C TYR A 90 15.22 23.05 6.82
N LEU A 91 16.55 23.11 6.91
CA LEU A 91 17.40 21.95 7.23
C LEU A 91 17.59 21.90 8.74
N VAL A 92 17.20 20.78 9.37
CA VAL A 92 17.38 20.59 10.81
C VAL A 92 18.62 19.74 11.08
N PRO A 93 19.21 19.82 12.30
CA PRO A 93 20.29 18.92 12.70
C PRO A 93 19.88 17.46 12.53
N GLU A 94 20.70 16.67 11.85
CA GLU A 94 20.40 15.26 11.66
C GLU A 94 20.64 14.48 12.96
N PRO A 95 19.69 13.63 13.40
CA PRO A 95 19.90 12.78 14.57
C PRO A 95 20.98 11.72 14.33
N LYS A 96 21.84 11.54 15.34
CA LYS A 96 23.03 10.66 15.25
C LYS A 96 22.67 9.18 15.15
N LYS A 97 21.73 8.69 15.96
CA LYS A 97 21.34 7.28 16.03
C LYS A 97 19.82 7.14 16.13
N VAL A 98 19.19 6.78 15.02
CA VAL A 98 17.75 6.51 14.97
C VAL A 98 17.53 5.03 14.70
N LYS A 99 16.64 4.41 15.48
CA LYS A 99 16.12 3.07 15.21
C LYS A 99 14.62 3.06 15.43
N ALA A 100 13.87 2.58 14.45
CA ALA A 100 12.44 2.34 14.60
C ALA A 100 12.21 1.27 15.67
N THR A 101 11.32 1.59 16.61
CA THR A 101 10.93 0.74 17.74
C THR A 101 9.53 0.15 17.55
N THR A 102 8.87 0.41 16.41
CA THR A 102 7.55 -0.09 16.05
C THR A 102 7.43 -1.60 16.28
N LYS A 103 6.36 -1.99 16.97
CA LYS A 103 5.99 -3.39 17.26
C LYS A 103 4.63 -3.72 16.66
N ASN A 104 4.26 -5.00 16.68
CA ASN A 104 2.93 -5.47 16.30
C ASN A 104 2.55 -5.15 14.83
N VAL A 105 3.53 -5.10 13.93
CA VAL A 105 3.31 -4.86 12.50
C VAL A 105 3.10 -6.19 11.77
N ASP A 106 1.99 -6.30 11.05
CA ASP A 106 1.57 -7.47 10.28
C ASP A 106 2.62 -7.86 9.22
N ASP A 107 2.69 -9.16 8.91
CA ASP A 107 3.79 -9.74 8.13
C ASP A 107 3.89 -9.17 6.72
N GLU A 108 2.76 -8.78 6.12
CA GLU A 108 2.65 -8.11 4.82
C GLU A 108 3.50 -6.86 4.70
N LEU A 109 3.69 -6.15 5.83
CA LEU A 109 4.41 -4.89 5.87
C LEU A 109 5.81 -5.07 6.44
N ALA A 110 5.93 -5.91 7.46
CA ALA A 110 7.17 -6.09 8.19
C ALA A 110 8.15 -7.02 7.48
N THR A 111 7.69 -8.11 6.88
CA THR A 111 8.56 -9.23 6.47
C THR A 111 8.37 -9.72 5.05
N GLN A 112 7.22 -9.45 4.43
CA GLN A 112 6.97 -9.77 3.04
C GLN A 112 7.38 -8.61 2.12
N ALA A 113 7.60 -8.94 0.85
CA ALA A 113 7.80 -7.97 -0.21
C ALA A 113 6.81 -8.25 -1.35
N GLY A 114 6.08 -7.24 -1.79
CA GLY A 114 5.08 -7.40 -2.84
C GLY A 114 4.32 -6.12 -3.17
N PRO A 115 3.43 -6.16 -4.18
CA PRO A 115 2.63 -5.01 -4.61
C PRO A 115 1.76 -4.40 -3.51
N GLN A 116 1.58 -3.08 -3.58
CA GLN A 116 0.59 -2.33 -2.81
C GLN A 116 -0.35 -1.56 -3.75
N LEU A 117 -1.65 -1.68 -3.56
CA LEU A 117 -2.64 -0.92 -4.34
C LEU A 117 -2.95 0.41 -3.65
N VAL A 118 -3.37 1.40 -4.44
CA VAL A 118 -4.02 2.61 -3.95
C VAL A 118 -5.34 2.74 -4.70
N VAL A 119 -6.46 2.90 -3.99
CA VAL A 119 -7.79 3.01 -4.61
C VAL A 119 -8.67 4.05 -3.91
N PRO A 120 -9.54 4.75 -4.68
CA PRO A 120 -10.43 5.76 -4.12
C PRO A 120 -11.49 5.12 -3.23
N ILE A 121 -11.59 5.56 -1.98
CA ILE A 121 -12.51 4.95 -1.01
C ILE A 121 -13.99 5.25 -1.31
N LEU A 122 -14.29 6.34 -2.02
CA LEU A 122 -15.65 6.69 -2.43
C LEU A 122 -16.27 5.67 -3.40
N ASN A 123 -15.46 4.85 -4.05
CA ASN A 123 -15.95 3.80 -4.95
C ASN A 123 -15.94 2.42 -4.27
N ALA A 124 -17.09 2.02 -3.73
CA ALA A 124 -17.27 0.75 -3.03
C ALA A 124 -16.83 -0.47 -3.86
N ARG A 125 -17.14 -0.48 -5.17
CA ARG A 125 -16.69 -1.53 -6.10
C ARG A 125 -15.17 -1.62 -6.18
N TYR A 126 -14.48 -0.49 -6.28
CA TYR A 126 -13.02 -0.45 -6.36
C TYR A 126 -12.38 -0.85 -5.04
N ALA A 127 -12.90 -0.35 -3.91
CA ALA A 127 -12.48 -0.77 -2.57
C ALA A 127 -12.62 -2.29 -2.38
N LEU A 128 -13.77 -2.86 -2.77
CA LEU A 128 -14.02 -4.30 -2.66
C LEU A 128 -13.09 -5.12 -3.56
N ASN A 129 -12.90 -4.71 -4.81
CA ASN A 129 -11.98 -5.39 -5.73
C ASN A 129 -10.54 -5.33 -5.20
N ALA A 130 -10.11 -4.22 -4.62
CA ALA A 130 -8.78 -4.05 -4.07
C ALA A 130 -8.56 -4.85 -2.77
N ALA A 131 -9.59 -4.95 -1.92
CA ALA A 131 -9.55 -5.83 -0.76
C ALA A 131 -9.41 -7.31 -1.16
N ASN A 132 -10.08 -7.71 -2.24
CA ASN A 132 -10.00 -9.07 -2.78
C ASN A 132 -8.78 -9.32 -3.69
N ALA A 133 -7.99 -8.30 -4.01
CA ALA A 133 -6.86 -8.39 -4.95
C ALA A 133 -5.62 -9.11 -4.41
N ARG A 134 -5.65 -9.60 -3.16
CA ARG A 134 -4.55 -10.39 -2.58
C ARG A 134 -4.25 -11.64 -3.38
N TRP A 135 -5.25 -12.22 -4.02
CA TRP A 135 -5.11 -13.41 -4.86
C TRP A 135 -5.65 -13.10 -6.26
N GLY A 136 -4.74 -13.07 -7.24
CA GLY A 136 -5.06 -12.71 -8.62
C GLY A 136 -4.83 -13.86 -9.59
N SER A 137 -5.76 -14.06 -10.53
CA SER A 137 -5.58 -15.00 -11.65
C SER A 137 -4.51 -14.46 -12.59
N LEU A 138 -3.39 -15.17 -12.70
CA LEU A 138 -2.35 -14.81 -13.66
C LEU A 138 -2.80 -15.09 -15.10
N TYR A 139 -3.68 -16.09 -15.31
CA TYR A 139 -4.22 -16.34 -16.64
C TYR A 139 -5.06 -15.16 -17.11
N ASP A 140 -5.98 -14.66 -16.28
CA ASP A 140 -6.80 -13.49 -16.62
C ASP A 140 -5.95 -12.24 -16.85
N ALA A 141 -4.94 -12.01 -16.00
CA ALA A 141 -4.07 -10.85 -16.11
C ALA A 141 -3.22 -10.86 -17.40
N LEU A 142 -2.66 -12.01 -17.78
CA LEU A 142 -1.89 -12.15 -19.02
C LEU A 142 -2.80 -12.12 -20.26
N TYR A 143 -3.95 -12.78 -20.21
CA TYR A 143 -4.89 -12.81 -21.32
C TYR A 143 -5.48 -11.43 -21.60
N GLY A 144 -5.86 -10.69 -20.55
CA GLY A 144 -6.55 -9.41 -20.65
C GLY A 144 -5.68 -8.22 -21.06
N THR A 145 -4.35 -8.33 -20.97
CA THR A 145 -3.42 -7.19 -21.13
C THR A 145 -2.59 -7.29 -22.41
N ASP A 146 -1.74 -6.28 -22.66
CA ASP A 146 -0.79 -6.23 -23.77
C ASP A 146 0.47 -7.08 -23.55
N VAL A 147 0.60 -7.75 -22.38
CA VAL A 147 1.76 -8.61 -22.06
C VAL A 147 1.90 -9.75 -23.06
N ILE A 148 0.79 -10.37 -23.46
CA ILE A 148 0.75 -11.33 -24.56
C ILE A 148 0.37 -10.57 -25.83
N SER A 149 1.28 -10.55 -26.82
CA SER A 149 1.02 -9.93 -28.12
C SER A 149 -0.22 -10.53 -28.77
N GLU A 150 -0.96 -9.69 -29.50
CA GLU A 150 -2.12 -10.10 -30.29
C GLU A 150 -1.74 -10.59 -31.70
N ASP A 151 -0.46 -10.46 -32.09
CA ASP A 151 0.04 -10.92 -33.38
C ASP A 151 -0.16 -12.42 -33.63
N LYS A 152 -0.14 -12.81 -34.92
CA LYS A 152 -0.17 -14.22 -35.36
C LYS A 152 -1.42 -14.98 -34.90
N GLY A 153 -2.57 -14.31 -34.85
CA GLY A 153 -3.85 -14.94 -34.49
C GLY A 153 -4.07 -15.06 -32.98
N CYS A 154 -3.38 -14.25 -32.17
CA CYS A 154 -3.48 -14.23 -30.71
C CYS A 154 -4.34 -13.07 -30.19
N GLU A 155 -5.24 -12.54 -31.02
CA GLU A 155 -6.11 -11.42 -30.71
C GLU A 155 -7.05 -11.75 -29.55
N LYS A 156 -7.36 -10.74 -28.74
CA LYS A 156 -8.40 -10.87 -27.71
C LYS A 156 -9.75 -10.92 -28.41
N VAL A 157 -10.46 -12.02 -28.21
CA VAL A 157 -11.87 -12.09 -28.57
C VAL A 157 -12.66 -11.35 -27.48
N GLY A 158 -13.25 -10.20 -27.80
CA GLY A 158 -13.95 -9.34 -26.82
C GLY A 158 -15.09 -10.06 -26.08
N LYS A 159 -15.86 -9.34 -25.24
CA LYS A 159 -16.90 -9.95 -24.37
C LYS A 159 -17.89 -10.90 -25.07
N LYS A 160 -18.15 -10.71 -26.38
CA LYS A 160 -19.05 -11.55 -27.20
C LYS A 160 -18.33 -12.68 -27.97
N GLY A 161 -17.00 -12.65 -28.06
CA GLY A 161 -16.20 -13.55 -28.89
C GLY A 161 -15.66 -14.79 -28.18
N GLY A 162 -15.89 -14.95 -26.86
CA GLY A 162 -15.53 -16.15 -26.12
C GLY A 162 -14.06 -16.22 -25.70
N TYR A 163 -13.35 -17.28 -26.12
CA TYR A 163 -11.95 -17.55 -25.77
C TYR A 163 -11.15 -17.91 -27.03
N ASN A 164 -9.98 -17.30 -27.22
CA ASN A 164 -9.04 -17.61 -28.30
C ASN A 164 -8.02 -18.65 -27.81
N PRO A 165 -8.09 -19.91 -28.27
CA PRO A 165 -7.19 -20.97 -27.82
C PRO A 165 -5.71 -20.70 -28.15
N LYS A 166 -5.40 -19.99 -29.25
CA LYS A 166 -4.01 -19.65 -29.61
C LYS A 166 -3.40 -18.70 -28.60
N ARG A 167 -4.13 -17.64 -28.24
CA ARG A 167 -3.74 -16.71 -27.17
C ARG A 167 -3.63 -17.44 -25.83
N GLY A 168 -4.62 -18.26 -25.51
CA GLY A 168 -4.65 -19.05 -24.29
C GLY A 168 -3.47 -20.00 -24.13
N ALA A 169 -3.03 -20.66 -25.20
CA ALA A 169 -1.83 -21.50 -25.19
C ALA A 169 -0.58 -20.69 -24.82
N LYS A 170 -0.45 -19.43 -25.28
CA LYS A 170 0.64 -18.53 -24.89
C LYS A 170 0.59 -18.10 -23.44
N VAL A 171 -0.60 -17.89 -22.89
CA VAL A 171 -0.80 -17.61 -21.46
C VAL A 171 -0.37 -18.81 -20.60
N ILE A 172 -0.82 -20.02 -20.97
CA ILE A 172 -0.46 -21.26 -20.26
C ILE A 172 1.06 -21.46 -20.31
N GLU A 173 1.66 -21.37 -21.51
CA GLU A 173 3.10 -21.47 -21.70
C GLU A 173 3.87 -20.49 -20.80
N TYR A 174 3.46 -19.21 -20.78
CA TYR A 174 4.07 -18.20 -19.91
C TYR A 174 4.00 -18.60 -18.43
N CYS A 175 2.85 -19.06 -17.95
CA CYS A 175 2.66 -19.47 -16.56
C CYS A 175 3.47 -20.72 -16.19
N ARG A 176 3.69 -21.64 -17.14
CA ARG A 176 4.59 -22.78 -16.93
C ARG A 176 6.05 -22.34 -16.73
N TYR A 177 6.51 -21.36 -17.50
CA TYR A 177 7.84 -20.76 -17.27
C TYR A 177 7.92 -19.93 -15.99
N VAL A 178 6.82 -19.36 -15.50
CA VAL A 178 6.77 -18.79 -14.14
C VAL A 178 6.99 -19.89 -13.10
N LEU A 179 6.29 -21.03 -13.22
CA LEU A 179 6.48 -22.17 -12.31
C LEU A 179 7.90 -22.73 -12.37
N ASP A 180 8.50 -22.90 -13.55
CA ASP A 180 9.88 -23.38 -13.67
C ASP A 180 10.90 -22.45 -13.01
N ARG A 181 10.66 -21.14 -13.03
CA ARG A 181 11.52 -20.16 -12.35
C ARG A 181 11.28 -20.11 -10.84
N CYS A 182 10.03 -20.24 -10.41
CA CYS A 182 9.65 -20.05 -9.00
C CYS A 182 9.72 -21.33 -8.18
N ALA A 183 9.43 -22.48 -8.76
CA ALA A 183 9.33 -23.77 -8.09
C ALA A 183 9.86 -24.89 -9.01
N PRO A 184 11.15 -24.85 -9.41
CA PRO A 184 11.70 -25.75 -10.40
C PRO A 184 11.54 -27.22 -10.00
N LEU A 185 11.39 -28.09 -11.00
CA LEU A 185 11.42 -29.54 -10.81
C LEU A 185 12.87 -30.03 -10.76
N LYS A 186 13.15 -31.12 -10.03
CA LYS A 186 14.46 -31.78 -10.03
C LYS A 186 14.90 -32.26 -11.42
N LYS A 187 13.92 -32.67 -12.22
CA LYS A 187 14.07 -33.13 -13.60
C LYS A 187 12.87 -32.67 -14.41
N GLY A 188 13.10 -32.29 -15.67
CA GLY A 188 12.05 -31.83 -16.57
C GLY A 188 11.56 -30.41 -16.27
N SER A 189 10.37 -30.08 -16.79
CA SER A 189 9.76 -28.75 -16.72
C SER A 189 8.25 -28.88 -16.50
N HIS A 190 7.66 -27.90 -15.82
CA HIS A 190 6.22 -27.77 -15.67
C HIS A 190 5.48 -27.68 -17.01
N VAL A 191 6.13 -27.20 -18.08
CA VAL A 191 5.58 -27.17 -19.45
C VAL A 191 5.11 -28.55 -19.89
N LYS A 192 5.84 -29.61 -19.51
CA LYS A 192 5.54 -31.00 -19.86
C LYS A 192 4.77 -31.75 -18.76
N SER A 193 4.17 -31.04 -17.81
CA SER A 193 3.41 -31.67 -16.72
C SER A 193 2.14 -32.36 -17.24
N THR A 194 1.85 -33.55 -16.71
CA THR A 194 0.65 -34.35 -17.04
C THR A 194 -0.27 -34.58 -15.84
N GLY A 195 0.16 -34.16 -14.66
CA GLY A 195 -0.65 -34.19 -13.45
C GLY A 195 0.17 -33.87 -12.21
N TYR A 196 -0.52 -33.47 -11.15
CA TYR A 196 0.05 -33.19 -9.84
C TYR A 196 -0.60 -34.13 -8.83
N LYS A 197 0.19 -34.67 -7.90
CA LYS A 197 -0.29 -35.50 -6.78
C LYS A 197 0.61 -35.33 -5.57
N VAL A 198 0.08 -35.59 -4.38
CA VAL A 198 0.83 -35.64 -3.13
C VAL A 198 1.02 -37.11 -2.76
N ASN A 199 2.27 -37.54 -2.57
CA ASN A 199 2.57 -38.91 -2.18
C ASN A 199 2.30 -39.15 -0.68
N LYS A 200 2.48 -40.40 -0.22
CA LYS A 200 2.29 -40.77 1.19
C LYS A 200 3.26 -40.07 2.15
N ASP A 201 4.40 -39.60 1.64
CA ASP A 201 5.42 -38.88 2.40
C ASP A 201 5.14 -37.36 2.46
N GLY A 202 4.01 -36.90 1.90
CA GLY A 202 3.62 -35.50 1.89
C GLY A 202 4.34 -34.64 0.84
N GLU A 203 5.03 -35.25 -0.12
CA GLU A 203 5.74 -34.53 -1.18
C GLU A 203 4.88 -34.36 -2.44
N LEU A 204 5.05 -33.20 -3.10
CA LEU A 204 4.48 -32.97 -4.43
C LEU A 204 5.23 -33.79 -5.49
N VAL A 205 4.47 -34.58 -6.25
CA VAL A 205 4.93 -35.40 -7.36
C VAL A 205 4.25 -34.93 -8.64
N VAL A 206 5.04 -34.65 -9.66
CA VAL A 206 4.59 -34.14 -10.95
C VAL A 206 4.82 -35.19 -12.03
N GLY A 207 3.76 -35.61 -12.74
CA GLY A 207 3.87 -36.48 -13.90
C GLY A 207 4.43 -35.72 -15.10
N LEU A 208 5.26 -36.37 -15.93
CA LEU A 208 5.87 -35.76 -17.12
C LEU A 208 5.46 -36.49 -18.41
N ALA A 209 5.34 -35.74 -19.50
CA ALA A 209 4.92 -36.27 -20.81
C ALA A 209 5.89 -37.31 -21.41
N GLU A 210 7.18 -37.23 -21.09
CA GLU A 210 8.21 -38.19 -21.56
C GLU A 210 8.20 -39.52 -20.77
N GLY A 211 7.23 -39.69 -19.85
CA GLY A 211 7.16 -40.81 -18.93
C GLY A 211 7.84 -40.50 -17.59
N GLY A 212 7.39 -41.18 -16.54
CA GLY A 212 7.91 -41.01 -15.18
C GLY A 212 7.35 -39.82 -14.42
N THR A 213 8.02 -39.49 -13.32
CA THR A 213 7.60 -38.44 -12.38
C THR A 213 8.80 -37.64 -11.87
N SER A 214 8.56 -36.39 -11.51
CA SER A 214 9.53 -35.50 -10.87
C SER A 214 9.00 -35.00 -9.53
N LYS A 215 9.88 -34.37 -8.77
CA LYS A 215 9.58 -33.65 -7.52
C LYS A 215 10.11 -32.22 -7.65
N LEU A 216 9.69 -31.32 -6.77
CA LEU A 216 10.32 -30.00 -6.66
C LEU A 216 11.82 -30.14 -6.32
N ALA A 217 12.64 -29.25 -6.88
CA ALA A 217 14.06 -29.14 -6.57
C ALA A 217 14.25 -28.83 -5.08
N ASP A 218 13.48 -27.87 -4.58
CA ASP A 218 13.31 -27.61 -3.16
C ASP A 218 11.91 -28.05 -2.70
N LYS A 219 11.86 -29.08 -1.86
CA LYS A 219 10.60 -29.61 -1.30
C LYS A 219 9.92 -28.63 -0.35
N SER A 220 10.65 -27.67 0.24
CA SER A 220 10.12 -26.69 1.19
C SER A 220 9.13 -25.71 0.54
N GLN A 221 9.19 -25.59 -0.79
CA GLN A 221 8.31 -24.73 -1.57
C GLN A 221 6.88 -25.27 -1.65
N PHE A 222 6.65 -26.57 -1.39
CA PHE A 222 5.30 -27.12 -1.31
C PHE A 222 4.67 -26.84 0.06
N ILE A 223 3.62 -26.01 0.08
CA ILE A 223 2.99 -25.55 1.31
C ILE A 223 1.70 -26.31 1.62
N GLY A 224 1.00 -26.82 0.60
CA GLY A 224 -0.21 -27.60 0.81
C GLY A 224 -1.05 -27.77 -0.44
N PHE A 225 -2.22 -28.36 -0.30
CA PHE A 225 -3.14 -28.67 -1.38
C PHE A 225 -4.60 -28.57 -0.94
N GLN A 226 -5.51 -28.53 -1.91
CA GLN A 226 -6.95 -28.73 -1.70
C GLN A 226 -7.41 -29.99 -2.44
N GLY A 227 -8.54 -30.55 -2.02
CA GLY A 227 -9.08 -31.80 -2.57
C GLY A 227 -8.33 -33.04 -2.09
N GLU A 228 -8.38 -34.12 -2.85
CA GLU A 228 -7.72 -35.38 -2.49
C GLU A 228 -6.23 -35.36 -2.86
N ALA A 229 -5.36 -35.89 -2.00
CA ALA A 229 -3.92 -35.95 -2.25
C ALA A 229 -3.56 -36.61 -3.59
N LYS A 230 -4.32 -37.63 -4.04
CA LYS A 230 -4.06 -38.34 -5.31
C LYS A 230 -4.49 -37.54 -6.54
N ALA A 231 -5.40 -36.58 -6.38
CA ALA A 231 -5.97 -35.76 -7.44
C ALA A 231 -6.36 -34.38 -6.85
N PRO A 232 -5.37 -33.55 -6.46
CA PRO A 232 -5.63 -32.28 -5.80
C PRO A 232 -6.35 -31.33 -6.74
N THR A 233 -7.28 -30.54 -6.20
CA THR A 233 -7.97 -29.47 -6.94
C THR A 233 -7.15 -28.17 -6.94
N ALA A 234 -6.23 -28.02 -5.99
CA ALA A 234 -5.26 -26.94 -5.95
C ALA A 234 -3.95 -27.40 -5.32
N VAL A 235 -2.82 -26.87 -5.80
CA VAL A 235 -1.48 -27.06 -5.22
C VAL A 235 -0.92 -25.70 -4.85
N LEU A 236 -0.62 -25.50 -3.57
CA LEU A 236 -0.09 -24.27 -3.00
C LEU A 236 1.43 -24.36 -2.86
N LEU A 237 2.11 -23.39 -3.46
CA LEU A 237 3.55 -23.22 -3.48
C LEU A 237 3.95 -21.90 -2.82
N LYS A 238 5.22 -21.78 -2.42
CA LYS A 238 5.81 -20.53 -1.92
C LYS A 238 7.21 -20.30 -2.49
N HIS A 239 7.46 -19.06 -2.90
CA HIS A 239 8.74 -18.59 -3.40
C HIS A 239 8.95 -17.12 -3.02
N ASN A 240 10.12 -16.77 -2.49
CA ASN A 240 10.45 -15.42 -1.99
C ASN A 240 9.43 -14.84 -0.98
N GLY A 241 8.81 -15.69 -0.17
CA GLY A 241 7.83 -15.23 0.82
C GLY A 241 6.39 -15.08 0.28
N LEU A 242 6.20 -15.19 -1.04
CA LEU A 242 4.93 -15.08 -1.74
C LEU A 242 4.42 -16.44 -2.21
N HIS A 243 3.10 -16.61 -2.26
CA HIS A 243 2.47 -17.86 -2.67
C HIS A 243 2.05 -17.89 -4.14
N LEU A 244 2.07 -19.09 -4.73
CA LEU A 244 1.45 -19.39 -6.01
C LEU A 244 0.55 -20.62 -5.84
N GLU A 245 -0.61 -20.62 -6.48
CA GLU A 245 -1.56 -21.73 -6.46
C GLU A 245 -1.85 -22.22 -7.88
N ILE A 246 -1.51 -23.48 -8.13
CA ILE A 246 -1.90 -24.17 -9.37
C ILE A 246 -3.33 -24.68 -9.17
N GLN A 247 -4.29 -24.14 -9.92
CA GLN A 247 -5.67 -24.64 -9.91
C GLN A 247 -5.85 -25.75 -10.94
N ILE A 248 -6.45 -26.85 -10.51
CA ILE A 248 -6.61 -28.06 -11.32
C ILE A 248 -8.09 -28.39 -11.42
N ASN A 249 -8.66 -28.23 -12.60
CA ASN A 249 -10.06 -28.55 -12.87
C ASN A 249 -10.28 -28.91 -14.35
N ARG A 250 -10.33 -30.22 -14.62
CA ARG A 250 -10.56 -30.77 -15.96
C ARG A 250 -11.98 -30.53 -16.51
N ALA A 251 -12.93 -30.07 -15.70
CA ALA A 251 -14.27 -29.71 -16.18
C ALA A 251 -14.33 -28.31 -16.80
N THR A 252 -13.31 -27.46 -16.55
CA THR A 252 -13.27 -26.11 -17.13
C THR A 252 -12.88 -26.14 -18.62
N PRO A 253 -13.28 -25.13 -19.42
CA PRO A 253 -12.88 -25.04 -20.82
C PRO A 253 -11.37 -25.05 -21.04
N ILE A 254 -10.60 -24.48 -20.11
CA ILE A 254 -9.13 -24.44 -20.17
C ILE A 254 -8.54 -25.77 -19.68
N GLY A 255 -8.91 -26.21 -18.46
CA GLY A 255 -8.33 -27.40 -17.84
C GLY A 255 -8.61 -28.70 -18.59
N LYS A 256 -9.71 -28.80 -19.36
CA LYS A 256 -9.93 -29.97 -20.23
C LYS A 256 -8.90 -30.09 -21.36
N THR A 257 -8.27 -28.97 -21.75
CA THR A 257 -7.26 -28.93 -22.84
C THR A 257 -5.83 -28.97 -22.32
N ASP A 258 -5.62 -28.76 -21.02
CA ASP A 258 -4.31 -28.84 -20.39
C ASP A 258 -3.99 -30.31 -19.99
N PRO A 259 -2.81 -30.85 -20.38
CA PRO A 259 -2.45 -32.23 -20.06
C PRO A 259 -2.48 -32.55 -18.56
N ALA A 260 -2.13 -31.60 -17.70
CA ALA A 260 -2.18 -31.75 -16.24
C ALA A 260 -3.53 -31.35 -15.61
N GLY A 261 -4.49 -30.91 -16.41
CA GLY A 261 -5.80 -30.44 -15.95
C GLY A 261 -5.78 -29.04 -15.34
N VAL A 262 -4.70 -28.28 -15.53
CA VAL A 262 -4.57 -26.94 -14.93
C VAL A 262 -5.50 -25.97 -15.61
N SER A 263 -6.32 -25.29 -14.79
CA SER A 263 -7.27 -24.27 -15.25
C SER A 263 -6.80 -22.84 -15.01
N ASP A 264 -5.89 -22.62 -14.05
CA ASP A 264 -5.32 -21.31 -13.74
C ASP A 264 -4.03 -21.43 -12.92
N LEU A 265 -3.26 -20.34 -12.88
CA LEU A 265 -2.22 -20.07 -11.90
C LEU A 265 -2.59 -18.80 -11.13
N VAL A 266 -2.99 -18.95 -9.86
CA VAL A 266 -3.32 -17.81 -9.00
C VAL A 266 -2.07 -17.40 -8.23
N VAL A 267 -1.76 -16.10 -8.22
CA VAL A 267 -0.61 -15.55 -7.49
C VAL A 267 -1.06 -14.71 -6.32
N GLU A 268 -0.30 -14.78 -5.23
CA GLU A 268 -0.40 -13.84 -4.13
C GLU A 268 0.17 -12.48 -4.57
N ALA A 269 -0.69 -11.47 -4.65
CA ALA A 269 -0.45 -10.23 -5.37
C ALA A 269 -0.51 -9.01 -4.46
N ALA A 270 -1.67 -8.36 -4.33
CA ALA A 270 -1.85 -7.17 -3.49
C ALA A 270 -1.62 -7.52 -2.02
N LEU A 271 -0.40 -7.34 -1.51
CA LEU A 271 -0.14 -7.67 -0.10
C LEU A 271 -0.87 -6.71 0.83
N SER A 272 -0.86 -5.44 0.43
CA SER A 272 -1.54 -4.35 1.12
C SER A 272 -2.23 -3.43 0.12
N THR A 273 -3.22 -2.69 0.61
CA THR A 273 -3.99 -1.72 -0.17
C THR A 273 -4.19 -0.49 0.68
N ILE A 274 -4.05 0.69 0.07
CA ILE A 274 -4.41 1.97 0.64
C ILE A 274 -5.80 2.34 0.12
N LEU A 275 -6.78 2.40 1.02
CA LEU A 275 -8.07 3.02 0.76
C LEU A 275 -7.92 4.53 0.99
N ASP A 276 -8.17 5.30 -0.05
CA ASP A 276 -7.70 6.67 -0.13
C ASP A 276 -8.81 7.70 0.11
N LEU A 277 -8.64 8.56 1.12
CA LEU A 277 -9.46 9.74 1.42
C LEU A 277 -8.87 11.03 0.85
N GLU A 278 -7.72 10.96 0.17
CA GLU A 278 -6.96 12.12 -0.27
C GLU A 278 -6.95 12.23 -1.81
N ASP A 279 -5.80 12.11 -2.49
CA ASP A 279 -5.67 12.59 -3.87
C ASP A 279 -6.54 11.89 -4.94
N SER A 280 -7.05 10.68 -4.68
CA SER A 280 -7.88 9.96 -5.65
C SER A 280 -9.39 10.18 -5.49
N VAL A 281 -9.82 10.99 -4.52
CA VAL A 281 -11.23 11.30 -4.25
C VAL A 281 -11.50 12.81 -4.26
N ALA A 282 -12.76 13.17 -4.48
CA ALA A 282 -13.25 14.52 -4.22
C ALA A 282 -14.26 14.41 -3.07
N ALA A 283 -13.89 14.88 -1.89
CA ALA A 283 -14.74 14.84 -0.70
C ALA A 283 -14.73 16.21 0.00
N VAL A 284 -15.72 17.04 -0.29
CA VAL A 284 -15.66 18.49 0.01
C VAL A 284 -16.60 18.92 1.14
N ASP A 285 -17.48 18.03 1.60
CA ASP A 285 -18.45 18.30 2.65
C ASP A 285 -18.76 17.05 3.51
N ALA A 286 -19.77 17.16 4.39
CA ALA A 286 -20.16 16.07 5.28
C ALA A 286 -20.70 14.84 4.55
N GLU A 287 -21.43 15.01 3.44
CA GLU A 287 -22.05 13.92 2.70
C GLU A 287 -20.97 13.02 2.10
N ASP A 288 -20.00 13.64 1.43
CA ASP A 288 -18.87 12.91 0.85
C ASP A 288 -18.04 12.19 1.92
N LYS A 289 -17.75 12.86 3.05
CA LYS A 289 -16.97 12.27 4.15
C LYS A 289 -17.73 11.11 4.79
N VAL A 290 -19.05 11.22 4.98
CA VAL A 290 -19.89 10.12 5.50
C VAL A 290 -19.88 8.93 4.53
N LEU A 291 -19.97 9.14 3.22
CA LEU A 291 -19.86 8.07 2.23
C LEU A 291 -18.50 7.36 2.32
N ALA A 292 -17.43 8.14 2.39
CA ALA A 292 -16.07 7.61 2.50
C ALA A 292 -15.86 6.78 3.78
N TYR A 293 -16.30 7.32 4.93
CA TYR A 293 -16.25 6.64 6.22
C TYR A 293 -17.16 5.40 6.26
N SER A 294 -18.31 5.43 5.60
CA SER A 294 -19.21 4.28 5.48
C SER A 294 -18.55 3.12 4.75
N ASN A 295 -17.82 3.39 3.67
CA ASN A 295 -17.06 2.35 2.95
C ASN A 295 -15.92 1.81 3.82
N TRP A 296 -15.21 2.66 4.58
CA TRP A 296 -14.20 2.19 5.53
C TRP A 296 -14.78 1.29 6.62
N LEU A 297 -15.92 1.69 7.18
CA LEU A 297 -16.66 0.92 8.18
C LEU A 297 -17.11 -0.42 7.63
N GLY A 298 -17.67 -0.45 6.42
CA GLY A 298 -18.10 -1.67 5.75
C GLY A 298 -16.95 -2.66 5.53
N ILE A 299 -15.76 -2.18 5.16
CA ILE A 299 -14.56 -3.03 5.04
C ILE A 299 -14.18 -3.63 6.39
N LEU A 300 -14.11 -2.80 7.43
CA LEU A 300 -13.68 -3.25 8.76
C LEU A 300 -14.73 -4.01 9.55
N GLN A 301 -15.99 -3.95 9.18
CA GLN A 301 -17.02 -4.86 9.70
C GLN A 301 -17.14 -6.14 8.86
N GLY A 302 -16.60 -6.13 7.64
CA GLY A 302 -16.74 -7.21 6.67
C GLY A 302 -18.12 -7.27 6.01
N THR A 303 -18.82 -6.14 5.98
CA THR A 303 -20.19 -6.00 5.51
C THR A 303 -20.30 -5.28 4.15
N LEU A 304 -19.20 -4.71 3.65
CA LEU A 304 -19.19 -4.08 2.33
C LEU A 304 -19.55 -5.11 1.25
N VAL A 305 -20.59 -4.79 0.48
CA VAL A 305 -21.04 -5.59 -0.66
C VAL A 305 -21.30 -4.69 -1.86
N GLU A 306 -21.14 -5.24 -3.05
CA GLU A 306 -21.44 -4.59 -4.32
C GLU A 306 -22.38 -5.46 -5.14
N THR A 307 -23.44 -4.86 -5.69
CA THR A 307 -24.42 -5.52 -6.54
C THR A 307 -24.26 -5.06 -7.99
N PHE A 308 -24.10 -6.00 -8.93
CA PHE A 308 -23.96 -5.69 -10.35
C PHE A 308 -24.63 -6.75 -11.22
N GLU A 309 -24.96 -6.41 -12.47
CA GLU A 309 -25.48 -7.37 -13.45
C GLU A 309 -24.35 -8.04 -14.25
N LYS A 310 -24.43 -9.37 -14.36
CA LYS A 310 -23.58 -10.18 -15.24
C LYS A 310 -24.42 -11.22 -15.96
N ASN A 311 -24.41 -11.19 -17.29
CA ASN A 311 -25.19 -12.09 -18.16
C ASN A 311 -26.70 -12.08 -17.84
N GLY A 312 -27.27 -10.89 -17.58
CA GLY A 312 -28.69 -10.74 -17.23
C GLY A 312 -29.07 -11.25 -15.84
N LYS A 313 -28.10 -11.55 -14.98
CA LYS A 313 -28.32 -11.94 -13.58
C LYS A 313 -27.70 -10.93 -12.62
N THR A 314 -28.46 -10.52 -11.62
CA THR A 314 -27.97 -9.74 -10.49
C THR A 314 -27.04 -10.61 -9.64
N MET A 315 -25.82 -10.13 -9.43
CA MET A 315 -24.82 -10.77 -8.57
C MET A 315 -24.41 -9.80 -7.46
N THR A 316 -24.37 -10.31 -6.24
CA THR A 316 -23.85 -9.59 -5.06
C THR A 316 -22.51 -10.19 -4.68
N ARG A 317 -21.47 -9.36 -4.53
CA ARG A 317 -20.15 -9.79 -4.03
C ARG A 317 -19.81 -9.07 -2.74
N GLY A 318 -19.20 -9.79 -1.81
CA GLY A 318 -18.60 -9.24 -0.60
C GLY A 318 -17.11 -9.57 -0.52
N LEU A 319 -16.53 -9.38 0.67
CA LEU A 319 -15.13 -9.70 0.95
C LEU A 319 -14.91 -11.22 0.93
N ASN A 320 -13.82 -11.66 0.28
CA ASN A 320 -13.43 -13.06 0.24
C ASN A 320 -13.09 -13.57 1.64
N GLY A 321 -13.46 -14.82 1.95
CA GLY A 321 -12.97 -15.51 3.15
C GLY A 321 -11.47 -15.81 3.09
N ASP A 322 -10.89 -16.25 4.21
CA ASP A 322 -9.52 -16.80 4.21
C ASP A 322 -9.46 -18.12 3.42
N ARG A 323 -8.27 -18.45 2.92
CA ARG A 323 -8.05 -19.64 2.10
C ARG A 323 -7.53 -20.78 2.98
N GLU A 324 -8.16 -21.95 2.92
CA GLU A 324 -7.77 -23.14 3.68
C GLU A 324 -7.17 -24.23 2.77
N TYR A 325 -6.14 -24.90 3.27
CA TYR A 325 -5.44 -25.99 2.60
C TYR A 325 -5.07 -27.10 3.60
N THR A 326 -4.77 -28.28 3.07
CA THR A 326 -4.10 -29.37 3.79
C THR A 326 -2.60 -29.27 3.53
N GLY A 327 -1.80 -29.14 4.57
CA GLY A 327 -0.34 -29.08 4.48
C GLY A 327 0.30 -30.45 4.19
N PRO A 328 1.61 -30.50 3.89
CA PRO A 328 2.37 -31.73 3.64
C PRO A 328 2.25 -32.77 4.76
N ASN A 329 2.09 -32.31 6.00
CA ASN A 329 1.96 -33.14 7.19
C ASN A 329 0.50 -33.43 7.59
N GLY A 330 -0.47 -33.11 6.73
CA GLY A 330 -1.91 -33.27 6.98
C GLY A 330 -2.54 -32.18 7.87
N LYS A 331 -1.77 -31.24 8.42
CA LYS A 331 -2.31 -30.14 9.24
C LYS A 331 -2.93 -29.07 8.36
N LYS A 332 -3.92 -28.34 8.91
CA LYS A 332 -4.53 -27.20 8.21
C LYS A 332 -3.53 -26.06 8.02
N VAL A 333 -3.49 -25.52 6.82
CA VAL A 333 -2.83 -24.26 6.47
C VAL A 333 -3.92 -23.23 6.15
N ARG A 334 -3.86 -22.06 6.77
CA ARG A 334 -4.80 -20.96 6.54
C ARG A 334 -4.02 -19.73 6.10
N LEU A 335 -4.40 -19.17 4.95
CA LEU A 335 -3.81 -17.95 4.41
C LEU A 335 -4.86 -16.84 4.35
N HIS A 336 -4.39 -15.61 4.52
CA HIS A 336 -5.26 -14.46 4.44
C HIS A 336 -5.81 -14.31 3.01
N GLY A 337 -7.13 -14.26 2.87
CA GLY A 337 -7.79 -14.20 1.56
C GLY A 337 -7.87 -12.80 0.96
N ARG A 338 -7.42 -11.78 1.71
CA ARG A 338 -7.63 -10.36 1.42
C ARG A 338 -6.31 -9.61 1.59
N SER A 339 -6.26 -8.43 0.99
CA SER A 339 -5.15 -7.51 1.13
C SER A 339 -5.21 -6.86 2.52
N LEU A 340 -4.07 -6.53 3.11
CA LEU A 340 -4.03 -5.77 4.36
C LEU A 340 -4.35 -4.30 4.06
N MET A 341 -5.39 -3.76 4.69
CA MET A 341 -5.88 -2.41 4.45
C MET A 341 -5.14 -1.38 5.31
N PHE A 342 -4.60 -0.37 4.64
CA PHE A 342 -4.40 0.98 5.15
C PHE A 342 -5.60 1.85 4.80
N VAL A 343 -5.80 2.92 5.57
CA VAL A 343 -6.53 4.10 5.13
C VAL A 343 -5.56 5.27 5.00
N ARG A 344 -5.58 6.00 3.89
CA ARG A 344 -4.84 7.26 3.75
C ARG A 344 -5.76 8.39 4.15
N ASN A 345 -5.52 8.96 5.32
CA ASN A 345 -6.18 10.18 5.77
C ASN A 345 -5.63 11.36 4.96
N VAL A 346 -6.35 12.48 4.91
CA VAL A 346 -5.81 13.71 4.32
C VAL A 346 -4.65 14.28 5.15
N GLY A 347 -3.88 15.20 4.55
CA GLY A 347 -2.74 15.87 5.18
C GLY A 347 -3.13 16.89 6.29
N HIS A 348 -2.31 17.92 6.47
CA HIS A 348 -2.49 18.95 7.51
C HIS A 348 -3.17 20.24 7.01
N LEU A 349 -3.29 20.40 5.68
CA LEU A 349 -3.64 21.66 5.03
C LEU A 349 -5.13 22.00 5.13
N MET A 350 -5.99 21.12 4.62
CA MET A 350 -7.39 21.45 4.36
C MET A 350 -8.23 21.48 5.63
N THR A 351 -9.23 22.36 5.62
CA THR A 351 -10.35 22.33 6.56
C THR A 351 -11.59 21.76 5.87
N ASN A 352 -12.61 21.38 6.65
CA ASN A 352 -13.86 20.85 6.10
C ASN A 352 -15.08 21.40 6.87
N PRO A 353 -16.17 21.80 6.17
CA PRO A 353 -17.35 22.37 6.80
C PRO A 353 -18.20 21.36 7.58
N ALA A 354 -17.90 20.06 7.54
CA ALA A 354 -18.63 19.03 8.27
C ALA A 354 -18.66 19.27 9.79
N ILE A 355 -17.63 19.93 10.34
CA ILE A 355 -17.59 20.33 11.75
C ILE A 355 -17.08 21.77 11.83
N LEU A 356 -17.78 22.61 12.58
CA LEU A 356 -17.27 23.91 13.00
C LEU A 356 -16.82 23.86 14.46
N TRP A 357 -15.78 24.63 14.80
CA TRP A 357 -15.21 24.67 16.14
C TRP A 357 -14.85 26.09 16.56
N GLY A 358 -14.77 26.28 17.89
CA GLY A 358 -14.40 27.54 18.50
C GLY A 358 -15.50 28.61 18.41
N PRO A 359 -15.32 29.75 19.10
CA PRO A 359 -16.32 30.80 19.20
C PRO A 359 -16.63 31.48 17.85
N GLU A 360 -15.67 31.45 16.92
CA GLU A 360 -15.79 32.03 15.58
C GLU A 360 -16.42 31.08 14.55
N GLY A 361 -16.72 29.83 14.92
CA GLY A 361 -17.31 28.84 14.01
C GLY A 361 -16.40 28.48 12.82
N LYS A 362 -15.10 28.28 13.08
CA LYS A 362 -14.12 27.91 12.04
C LYS A 362 -14.34 26.47 11.58
N GLU A 363 -14.09 26.19 10.32
CA GLU A 363 -14.04 24.81 9.83
C GLU A 363 -12.94 24.01 10.54
N ILE A 364 -13.21 22.73 10.79
CA ILE A 364 -12.26 21.82 11.43
C ILE A 364 -11.10 21.50 10.48
N PRO A 365 -9.84 21.40 10.95
CA PRO A 365 -8.77 20.76 10.19
C PRO A 365 -9.15 19.32 9.84
N GLU A 366 -9.29 19.04 8.55
CA GLU A 366 -9.84 17.76 8.06
C GLU A 366 -8.97 16.58 8.50
N GLY A 367 -7.64 16.76 8.54
CA GLY A 367 -6.71 15.74 9.01
C GLY A 367 -6.89 15.33 10.48
N ILE A 368 -7.42 16.21 11.34
CA ILE A 368 -7.78 15.91 12.74
C ILE A 368 -9.10 15.14 12.77
N MET A 369 -10.08 15.55 11.97
CA MET A 369 -11.36 14.85 11.81
C MET A 369 -11.15 13.41 11.34
N ASP A 370 -10.37 13.22 10.27
CA ASP A 370 -10.03 11.91 9.74
C ASP A 370 -9.34 11.04 10.81
N ALA A 371 -8.37 11.57 11.55
CA ALA A 371 -7.66 10.81 12.57
C ALA A 371 -8.61 10.25 13.63
N MET A 372 -9.56 11.05 14.09
CA MET A 372 -10.56 10.64 15.08
C MET A 372 -11.51 9.58 14.50
N VAL A 373 -12.13 9.86 13.35
CA VAL A 373 -13.20 9.01 12.79
C VAL A 373 -12.64 7.70 12.24
N THR A 374 -11.55 7.72 11.46
CA THR A 374 -11.02 6.49 10.84
C THR A 374 -10.42 5.54 11.86
N THR A 375 -9.86 6.04 12.97
CA THR A 375 -9.38 5.22 14.09
C THR A 375 -10.53 4.62 14.89
N ALA A 376 -11.60 5.38 15.16
CA ALA A 376 -12.79 4.85 15.84
C ALA A 376 -13.44 3.72 15.03
N ILE A 377 -13.52 3.88 13.71
CA ILE A 377 -13.99 2.82 12.80
C ILE A 377 -13.08 1.58 12.86
N ALA A 378 -11.76 1.76 12.93
CA ALA A 378 -10.79 0.67 13.03
C ALA A 378 -10.94 -0.22 14.28
N MET A 379 -11.58 0.29 15.35
CA MET A 379 -11.87 -0.51 16.54
C MET A 379 -12.76 -1.72 16.24
N HIS A 380 -13.61 -1.67 15.21
CA HIS A 380 -14.44 -2.80 14.79
C HIS A 380 -13.60 -4.01 14.37
N ASP A 381 -12.43 -3.78 13.78
CA ASP A 381 -11.51 -4.86 13.44
C ASP A 381 -10.78 -5.40 14.67
N LEU A 382 -10.27 -4.49 15.51
CA LEU A 382 -9.52 -4.83 16.72
C LEU A 382 -10.36 -5.63 17.73
N LYS A 383 -11.67 -5.37 17.80
CA LYS A 383 -12.60 -6.03 18.72
C LYS A 383 -13.15 -7.37 18.23
N LYS A 384 -12.83 -7.80 17.02
CA LYS A 384 -13.24 -9.14 16.56
C LYS A 384 -12.64 -10.19 17.46
N THR A 385 -13.48 -11.08 17.99
CA THR A 385 -13.05 -12.23 18.81
C THR A 385 -13.27 -13.55 18.08
N ARG A 386 -14.25 -13.62 17.16
CA ARG A 386 -14.53 -14.83 16.37
C ARG A 386 -13.31 -15.26 15.55
N LYS A 387 -13.10 -16.57 15.48
CA LYS A 387 -11.94 -17.19 14.80
C LYS A 387 -12.05 -17.11 13.27
N ASP A 388 -13.27 -17.13 12.75
CA ASP A 388 -13.64 -17.07 11.33
C ASP A 388 -14.00 -15.65 10.87
N ALA A 389 -13.94 -14.65 11.75
CA ALA A 389 -14.18 -13.26 11.36
C ALA A 389 -13.19 -12.81 10.28
N ILE A 390 -13.70 -12.07 9.30
CA ILE A 390 -12.90 -11.34 8.32
C ILE A 390 -12.14 -10.25 9.05
N ARG A 391 -10.91 -10.53 9.49
CA ARG A 391 -10.03 -9.55 10.14
C ARG A 391 -9.12 -8.86 9.12
N ASN A 392 -8.74 -7.62 9.40
CA ASN A 392 -7.70 -6.88 8.70
C ASN A 392 -6.34 -7.15 9.36
N SER A 393 -6.13 -6.65 10.59
CA SER A 393 -4.89 -6.89 11.34
C SER A 393 -5.00 -8.17 12.17
N ARG A 394 -3.89 -8.92 12.25
CA ARG A 394 -3.75 -10.09 13.14
C ARG A 394 -2.79 -9.81 14.30
N LYS A 395 -2.23 -8.60 14.34
CA LYS A 395 -1.33 -8.16 15.41
C LYS A 395 -1.88 -7.00 16.24
N GLY A 396 -3.13 -6.59 16.01
CA GLY A 396 -3.81 -5.56 16.79
C GLY A 396 -3.36 -4.15 16.46
N SER A 397 -3.05 -3.88 15.20
CA SER A 397 -2.61 -2.57 14.70
C SER A 397 -3.61 -1.96 13.75
N VAL A 398 -3.66 -0.62 13.71
CA VAL A 398 -4.36 0.17 12.70
C VAL A 398 -3.31 0.84 11.82
N TYR A 399 -3.52 0.86 10.50
CA TYR A 399 -2.53 1.37 9.56
C TYR A 399 -3.06 2.61 8.86
N ILE A 400 -2.45 3.77 9.13
CA ILE A 400 -2.84 5.04 8.54
C ILE A 400 -1.68 5.63 7.76
N VAL A 401 -1.89 5.92 6.48
CA VAL A 401 -0.95 6.72 5.71
C VAL A 401 -1.26 8.20 5.99
N LYS A 402 -0.22 8.96 6.34
CA LYS A 402 -0.30 10.41 6.55
C LYS A 402 0.52 11.12 5.45
N PRO A 403 -0.14 11.80 4.50
CA PRO A 403 0.51 12.42 3.36
C PRO A 403 0.94 13.86 3.64
N LYS A 404 1.70 14.44 2.71
CA LYS A 404 1.99 15.88 2.56
C LYS A 404 2.47 16.57 3.85
N MET A 405 3.30 15.86 4.61
CA MET A 405 3.96 16.40 5.81
C MET A 405 5.29 17.05 5.39
N HIS A 406 5.58 18.24 5.92
CA HIS A 406 6.82 18.97 5.64
C HIS A 406 7.71 18.97 6.89
N GLY A 407 8.61 17.99 6.99
CA GLY A 407 9.65 17.93 8.00
C GLY A 407 9.22 17.33 9.36
N PRO A 408 10.17 17.16 10.29
CA PRO A 408 9.99 16.33 11.48
C PRO A 408 8.98 16.88 12.49
N ARG A 409 8.79 18.20 12.55
CA ARG A 409 7.80 18.81 13.46
C ARG A 409 6.37 18.43 13.10
N GLU A 410 6.07 18.32 11.81
CA GLU A 410 4.75 17.90 11.34
C GLU A 410 4.52 16.40 11.51
N VAL A 411 5.58 15.60 11.43
CA VAL A 411 5.52 14.17 11.76
C VAL A 411 5.31 13.96 13.26
N ALA A 412 5.99 14.73 14.11
CA ALA A 412 5.77 14.72 15.55
C ALA A 412 4.32 15.13 15.90
N PHE A 413 3.78 16.14 15.23
CA PHE A 413 2.38 16.54 15.39
C PHE A 413 1.41 15.42 15.01
N ALA A 414 1.65 14.71 13.89
CA ALA A 414 0.85 13.54 13.53
C ALA A 414 0.95 12.42 14.57
N ALA A 415 2.15 12.11 15.07
CA ALA A 415 2.35 11.10 16.11
C ALA A 415 1.62 11.47 17.42
N GLU A 416 1.67 12.75 17.82
CA GLU A 416 0.93 13.25 18.98
C GLU A 416 -0.58 13.18 18.78
N LEU A 417 -1.09 13.61 17.62
CA LEU A 417 -2.51 13.52 17.27
C LEU A 417 -3.03 12.10 17.46
N PHE A 418 -2.33 11.09 16.92
CA PHE A 418 -2.75 9.70 17.08
C PHE A 418 -2.58 9.18 18.51
N SER A 419 -1.58 9.66 19.26
CA SER A 419 -1.46 9.35 20.69
C SER A 419 -2.67 9.86 21.48
N ARG A 420 -3.14 11.08 21.17
CA ARG A 420 -4.33 11.68 21.80
C ARG A 420 -5.61 10.95 21.39
N VAL A 421 -5.75 10.59 20.12
CA VAL A 421 -6.90 9.81 19.61
C VAL A 421 -6.95 8.44 20.29
N GLU A 422 -5.83 7.74 20.41
CA GLU A 422 -5.75 6.45 21.10
C GLU A 422 -6.20 6.56 22.56
N GLN A 423 -5.79 7.63 23.27
CA GLN A 423 -6.22 7.88 24.65
C GLN A 423 -7.74 8.04 24.75
N VAL A 424 -8.37 8.81 23.84
CA VAL A 424 -9.84 8.99 23.85
C VAL A 424 -10.55 7.68 23.56
N LEU A 425 -10.01 6.86 22.66
CA LEU A 425 -10.60 5.59 22.25
C LEU A 425 -10.22 4.40 23.17
N GLY A 426 -9.41 4.63 24.21
CA GLY A 426 -8.95 3.59 25.13
C GLY A 426 -8.03 2.55 24.47
N LEU A 427 -7.31 2.93 23.41
CA LEU A 427 -6.33 2.09 22.73
C LEU A 427 -4.94 2.23 23.38
N PRO A 428 -4.13 1.16 23.40
CA PRO A 428 -2.72 1.26 23.78
C PRO A 428 -1.97 2.27 22.91
N ASP A 429 -0.95 2.92 23.49
CA ASP A 429 -0.08 3.81 22.72
C ASP A 429 0.55 3.07 21.54
N SER A 430 0.64 3.75 20.41
CA SER A 430 1.20 3.24 19.18
C SER A 430 0.41 2.05 18.60
N THR A 431 -0.87 1.87 18.93
CA THR A 431 -1.79 0.97 18.20
C THR A 431 -1.92 1.39 16.73
N VAL A 432 -2.07 2.69 16.48
CA VAL A 432 -2.04 3.31 15.16
C VAL A 432 -0.60 3.44 14.69
N LYS A 433 -0.33 2.80 13.55
CA LYS A 433 0.92 2.84 12.81
C LYS A 433 0.83 3.84 11.68
N LEU A 434 1.94 4.53 11.45
CA LEU A 434 2.04 5.59 10.45
C LEU A 434 2.78 5.12 9.21
N GLY A 435 2.13 5.34 8.07
CA GLY A 435 2.75 5.44 6.77
C GLY A 435 3.16 6.87 6.51
N ILE A 436 4.47 7.13 6.49
CA ILE A 436 5.02 8.45 6.25
C ILE A 436 5.28 8.59 4.75
N MET A 437 4.54 9.48 4.09
CA MET A 437 4.87 9.83 2.72
C MET A 437 6.08 10.77 2.72
N ASP A 438 7.16 10.32 2.09
CA ASP A 438 8.31 11.16 1.74
C ASP A 438 7.99 11.78 0.39
N GLU A 439 7.17 12.83 0.39
CA GLU A 439 6.66 13.44 -0.84
C GLU A 439 6.77 14.97 -0.84
N GLU A 440 7.43 15.53 0.17
CA GLU A 440 7.68 16.96 0.31
C GLU A 440 9.18 17.14 0.55
N ARG A 441 9.79 18.13 -0.10
CA ARG A 441 11.24 18.39 -0.09
C ARG A 441 11.78 18.56 1.31
N ARG A 442 11.07 19.29 2.18
CA ARG A 442 11.45 19.48 3.59
C ARG A 442 11.39 18.18 4.40
N THR A 443 10.58 17.21 4.01
CA THR A 443 10.63 15.85 4.57
C THR A 443 11.80 15.07 4.00
N SER A 444 12.03 15.07 2.68
CA SER A 444 13.12 14.32 2.06
C SER A 444 14.50 14.66 2.62
N VAL A 445 14.78 15.95 2.77
CA VAL A 445 16.08 16.44 3.28
C VAL A 445 16.25 16.21 4.80
N ASN A 446 15.16 15.96 5.52
CA ASN A 446 15.15 15.72 6.97
C ASN A 446 14.60 14.33 7.35
N LEU A 447 14.57 13.37 6.41
CA LEU A 447 13.78 12.13 6.52
C LEU A 447 14.14 11.31 7.77
N LYS A 448 15.41 11.31 8.17
CA LYS A 448 15.85 10.58 9.36
C LYS A 448 15.25 11.16 10.65
N ALA A 449 15.14 12.48 10.76
CA ALA A 449 14.46 13.15 11.86
C ALA A 449 12.94 12.92 11.81
N CYS A 450 12.35 12.85 10.60
CA CYS A 450 10.95 12.48 10.43
C CYS A 450 10.67 11.06 10.97
N ILE A 451 11.54 10.10 10.66
CA ILE A 451 11.43 8.73 11.18
C ILE A 451 11.60 8.69 12.70
N GLU A 452 12.53 9.48 13.26
CA GLU A 452 12.72 9.59 14.71
C GLU A 452 11.45 10.10 15.41
N ALA A 453 10.82 11.14 14.86
CA ALA A 453 9.61 11.75 15.40
C ALA A 453 8.41 10.78 15.51
N ALA A 454 8.42 9.67 14.77
CA ALA A 454 7.40 8.63 14.83
C ALA A 454 8.00 7.22 14.98
N ALA A 455 9.14 7.09 15.69
CA ALA A 455 9.91 5.85 15.74
C ALA A 455 9.13 4.62 16.26
N SER A 456 8.13 4.83 17.13
CA SER A 456 7.27 3.76 17.67
C SER A 456 6.08 3.41 16.76
N ARG A 457 5.80 4.24 15.74
CA ARG A 457 4.60 4.14 14.90
C ARG A 457 4.92 3.84 13.44
N VAL A 458 6.08 4.23 12.94
CA VAL A 458 6.45 4.09 11.53
C VAL A 458 6.35 2.63 11.08
N ALA A 459 5.48 2.36 10.12
CA ALA A 459 5.29 1.05 9.48
C ALA A 459 5.50 1.12 7.96
N PHE A 460 5.73 2.31 7.42
CA PHE A 460 5.91 2.53 5.99
C PHE A 460 6.56 3.90 5.76
N ILE A 461 7.54 3.96 4.86
CA ILE A 461 7.97 5.18 4.17
C ILE A 461 7.80 4.98 2.66
N ASN A 462 7.41 6.01 1.91
CA ASN A 462 7.22 5.90 0.45
C ASN A 462 7.65 7.14 -0.29
N THR A 463 8.27 6.94 -1.44
CA THR A 463 8.54 8.02 -2.38
C THR A 463 7.30 8.38 -3.22
N GLY A 464 6.52 9.35 -2.75
CA GLY A 464 5.42 9.99 -3.49
C GLY A 464 5.93 10.96 -4.56
N PHE A 465 6.64 10.45 -5.56
CA PHE A 465 7.44 11.27 -6.47
C PHE A 465 6.67 12.34 -7.27
N LEU A 466 5.36 12.18 -7.48
CA LEU A 466 4.54 13.15 -8.20
C LEU A 466 4.34 14.44 -7.39
N ASP A 467 3.85 14.33 -6.16
CA ASP A 467 3.76 15.46 -5.22
C ASP A 467 5.14 16.06 -4.95
N ARG A 468 6.15 15.20 -4.75
CA ARG A 468 7.52 15.64 -4.55
C ARG A 468 8.07 16.48 -5.70
N THR A 469 7.68 16.18 -6.93
CA THR A 469 8.04 16.98 -8.11
C THR A 469 7.31 18.32 -8.10
N GLY A 470 6.04 18.35 -7.69
CA GLY A 470 5.28 19.57 -7.49
C GLY A 470 5.90 20.49 -6.44
N ASP A 471 6.29 19.94 -5.29
CA ASP A 471 6.95 20.70 -4.22
C ASP A 471 8.37 21.15 -4.61
N GLU A 472 9.11 20.38 -5.41
CA GLU A 472 10.39 20.87 -5.97
C GLU A 472 10.19 22.12 -6.82
N MET A 473 9.16 22.11 -7.68
CA MET A 473 8.82 23.24 -8.53
C MET A 473 8.33 24.44 -7.72
N HIS A 474 7.52 24.22 -6.67
CA HIS A 474 7.01 25.28 -5.82
C HIS A 474 8.11 25.90 -4.95
N THR A 475 8.92 25.06 -4.29
CA THR A 475 10.03 25.49 -3.42
C THR A 475 11.01 26.40 -4.17
N ALA A 476 11.34 26.07 -5.42
CA ALA A 476 12.30 26.80 -6.23
C ALA A 476 11.65 27.62 -7.35
N MET A 477 10.37 28.02 -7.20
CA MET A 477 9.60 28.71 -8.24
C MET A 477 10.31 29.97 -8.76
N LEU A 478 10.86 30.77 -7.86
CA LEU A 478 11.55 32.02 -8.21
C LEU A 478 13.02 31.82 -8.58
N ALA A 479 13.52 30.57 -8.64
CA ALA A 479 14.86 30.28 -9.12
C ALA A 479 14.96 30.43 -10.64
N GLY A 480 13.87 30.15 -11.38
CA GLY A 480 13.82 30.26 -12.84
C GLY A 480 13.10 29.08 -13.50
N PRO A 481 13.17 28.97 -14.84
CA PRO A 481 12.45 27.95 -15.59
C PRO A 481 12.98 26.55 -15.27
N MET A 482 12.04 25.65 -14.95
CA MET A 482 12.32 24.24 -14.69
C MET A 482 12.42 23.42 -15.98
N VAL A 483 13.08 22.26 -15.89
CA VAL A 483 13.11 21.26 -16.96
C VAL A 483 11.69 20.76 -17.27
N ARG A 484 11.48 20.21 -18.48
CA ARG A 484 10.16 19.68 -18.87
C ARG A 484 9.81 18.46 -18.04
N LYS A 485 8.50 18.24 -17.83
CA LYS A 485 7.96 17.13 -17.01
C LYS A 485 8.52 15.75 -17.38
N GLY A 486 8.73 15.47 -18.67
CA GLY A 486 9.27 14.17 -19.13
C GLY A 486 10.74 13.94 -18.77
N ASP A 487 11.50 15.02 -18.56
CA ASP A 487 12.93 15.00 -18.29
C ASP A 487 13.23 15.00 -16.77
N MET A 488 12.23 15.33 -15.94
CA MET A 488 12.33 15.27 -14.47
C MET A 488 12.77 13.89 -13.97
N LYS A 489 12.31 12.81 -14.62
CA LYS A 489 12.63 11.42 -14.25
C LYS A 489 14.12 11.07 -14.30
N THR A 490 14.92 11.86 -15.02
CA THR A 490 16.37 11.66 -15.17
C THR A 490 17.20 12.68 -14.39
N SER A 491 16.55 13.60 -13.67
CA SER A 491 17.24 14.64 -12.89
C SER A 491 18.11 14.05 -11.77
N ALA A 492 19.11 14.81 -11.32
CA ALA A 492 19.97 14.40 -10.21
C ALA A 492 19.18 14.30 -8.89
N TRP A 493 18.27 15.25 -8.65
CA TRP A 493 17.48 15.28 -7.42
C TRP A 493 16.56 14.08 -7.28
N ILE A 494 15.89 13.63 -8.34
CA ILE A 494 14.97 12.49 -8.23
C ILE A 494 15.72 11.18 -7.93
N GLN A 495 16.91 11.01 -8.51
CA GLN A 495 17.78 9.85 -8.24
C GLN A 495 18.30 9.88 -6.79
N ALA A 496 18.74 11.05 -6.31
CA ALA A 496 19.19 11.23 -4.93
C ALA A 496 18.05 10.99 -3.93
N TYR A 497 16.87 11.52 -4.21
CA TYR A 497 15.64 11.32 -3.43
C TYR A 497 15.26 9.85 -3.30
N GLU A 498 15.16 9.14 -4.43
CA GLU A 498 14.78 7.72 -4.45
C GLU A 498 15.79 6.83 -3.72
N ARG A 499 17.07 7.20 -3.77
CA ARG A 499 18.16 6.50 -3.06
C ARG A 499 18.19 6.85 -1.58
N ASN A 500 18.00 8.12 -1.23
CA ASN A 500 17.97 8.62 0.14
C ASN A 500 16.88 7.94 0.96
N ASN A 501 15.68 7.81 0.40
CA ASN A 501 14.56 7.15 1.07
C ASN A 501 14.91 5.71 1.51
N VAL A 502 15.51 4.92 0.61
CA VAL A 502 15.91 3.54 0.90
C VAL A 502 17.05 3.49 1.92
N LEU A 503 18.13 4.24 1.71
CA LEU A 503 19.30 4.18 2.59
C LEU A 503 18.98 4.68 4.00
N VAL A 504 18.22 5.77 4.13
CA VAL A 504 17.78 6.29 5.42
C VAL A 504 16.86 5.26 6.10
N GLY A 505 15.87 4.71 5.40
CA GLY A 505 14.98 3.69 5.96
C GLY A 505 15.73 2.46 6.48
N LEU A 506 16.68 1.94 5.71
CA LEU A 506 17.52 0.82 6.15
C LEU A 506 18.41 1.20 7.34
N SER A 507 19.04 2.38 7.32
CA SER A 507 19.86 2.87 8.43
C SER A 507 19.06 3.02 9.74
N CYS A 508 17.78 3.39 9.63
CA CYS A 508 16.83 3.48 10.73
C CYS A 508 16.25 2.12 11.17
N GLY A 509 16.63 1.01 10.54
CA GLY A 509 16.22 -0.34 10.94
C GLY A 509 14.78 -0.70 10.59
N LEU A 510 14.26 -0.16 9.48
CA LEU A 510 12.90 -0.44 8.99
C LEU A 510 12.73 -1.87 8.45
N ARG A 511 13.79 -2.51 7.93
CA ARG A 511 13.72 -3.91 7.49
C ARG A 511 13.28 -4.83 8.62
N GLY A 512 12.25 -5.65 8.38
CA GLY A 512 11.66 -6.51 9.39
C GLY A 512 10.61 -5.84 10.28
N LYS A 513 10.33 -4.54 10.09
CA LYS A 513 9.34 -3.77 10.89
C LYS A 513 8.40 -2.92 10.06
N ALA A 514 8.81 -2.49 8.87
CA ALA A 514 8.12 -1.52 8.06
C ALA A 514 8.42 -1.70 6.57
N GLN A 515 7.59 -1.09 5.73
CA GLN A 515 7.80 -1.00 4.30
C GLN A 515 8.71 0.19 3.92
N ILE A 516 9.53 -0.03 2.91
CA ILE A 516 10.21 0.98 2.10
C ILE A 516 9.57 0.89 0.72
N GLY A 517 8.78 1.89 0.38
CA GLY A 517 7.92 1.91 -0.80
C GLY A 517 8.42 2.83 -1.90
N LYS A 518 7.99 2.54 -3.13
CA LYS A 518 8.17 3.40 -4.30
C LYS A 518 6.86 3.68 -5.03
N GLY A 519 6.87 4.74 -5.83
CA GLY A 519 5.69 5.32 -6.47
C GLY A 519 4.93 4.46 -7.49
N MET A 520 3.82 5.06 -7.94
CA MET A 520 2.78 4.48 -8.79
C MET A 520 3.26 4.19 -10.22
N TRP A 521 2.73 3.11 -10.82
CA TRP A 521 2.71 2.97 -12.28
C TRP A 521 1.46 3.66 -12.85
N ALA A 522 1.65 4.77 -13.57
CA ALA A 522 0.56 5.65 -14.02
C ALA A 522 0.03 5.37 -15.44
N MET A 523 0.44 4.27 -16.09
CA MET A 523 0.04 3.91 -17.45
C MET A 523 -0.75 2.58 -17.45
N PRO A 524 -2.02 2.58 -16.99
CA PRO A 524 -2.74 1.37 -16.59
C PRO A 524 -2.91 0.31 -17.69
N ASP A 525 -2.86 0.71 -18.97
CA ASP A 525 -3.00 -0.20 -20.11
C ASP A 525 -1.65 -0.71 -20.67
N LEU A 526 -0.52 -0.11 -20.28
CA LEU A 526 0.83 -0.48 -20.73
C LEU A 526 1.47 -1.51 -19.78
N MET A 527 0.84 -2.67 -19.64
CA MET A 527 1.26 -3.69 -18.66
C MET A 527 2.52 -4.44 -19.08
N LYS A 528 2.76 -4.59 -20.39
CA LYS A 528 4.03 -5.10 -20.90
C LYS A 528 5.20 -4.20 -20.48
N ALA A 529 5.06 -2.89 -20.70
CA ALA A 529 6.07 -1.91 -20.29
C ALA A 529 6.25 -1.90 -18.76
N MET A 530 5.17 -2.06 -18.00
CA MET A 530 5.26 -2.19 -16.54
C MET A 530 6.13 -3.39 -16.13
N LEU A 531 5.95 -4.55 -16.76
CA LEU A 531 6.77 -5.74 -16.49
C LEU A 531 8.25 -5.54 -16.87
N GLU A 532 8.54 -4.78 -17.92
CA GLU A 532 9.92 -4.52 -18.32
C GLU A 532 10.62 -3.52 -17.38
N GLN A 533 9.90 -2.48 -16.93
CA GLN A 533 10.50 -1.32 -16.27
C GLN A 533 10.37 -1.38 -14.74
N LYS A 534 9.22 -1.78 -14.20
CA LYS A 534 8.93 -1.67 -12.76
C LYS A 534 9.72 -2.67 -11.92
N ILE A 535 10.43 -3.63 -12.52
CA ILE A 535 11.40 -4.48 -11.81
C ILE A 535 12.53 -3.67 -11.15
N ALA A 536 12.78 -2.44 -11.64
CA ALA A 536 13.72 -1.51 -11.03
C ALA A 536 13.39 -1.20 -9.56
N HIS A 537 12.10 -1.18 -9.18
CA HIS A 537 11.69 -0.86 -7.81
C HIS A 537 12.17 -1.91 -6.78
N PRO A 538 11.85 -3.21 -6.92
CA PRO A 538 12.41 -4.22 -6.01
C PRO A 538 13.94 -4.35 -6.10
N ARG A 539 14.54 -4.14 -7.28
CA ARG A 539 16.00 -4.09 -7.44
C ARG A 539 16.66 -2.92 -6.69
N ALA A 540 15.92 -1.85 -6.44
CA ALA A 540 16.35 -0.73 -5.62
C ALA A 540 16.13 -0.95 -4.10
N GLY A 541 15.68 -2.14 -3.68
CA GLY A 541 15.46 -2.47 -2.28
C GLY A 541 14.08 -2.08 -1.74
N ALA A 542 13.14 -1.68 -2.59
CA ALA A 542 11.77 -1.41 -2.16
C ALA A 542 11.01 -2.72 -1.95
N ASN A 543 10.52 -2.99 -0.73
CA ASN A 543 9.70 -4.18 -0.47
C ASN A 543 8.22 -3.96 -0.81
N THR A 544 7.86 -2.75 -1.25
CA THR A 544 6.57 -2.50 -1.88
C THR A 544 6.67 -1.44 -2.96
N ALA A 545 5.73 -1.45 -3.90
CA ALA A 545 5.55 -0.38 -4.86
C ALA A 545 4.10 -0.30 -5.33
N TRP A 546 3.68 0.92 -5.65
CA TRP A 546 2.29 1.20 -5.99
C TRP A 546 1.90 0.76 -7.41
N VAL A 547 0.73 0.14 -7.50
CA VAL A 547 0.10 -0.32 -8.76
C VAL A 547 -1.35 0.16 -8.84
N PRO A 548 -1.88 0.45 -10.05
CA PRO A 548 -3.17 1.13 -10.20
C PRO A 548 -4.37 0.18 -10.19
N SER A 549 -4.16 -1.14 -10.25
CA SER A 549 -5.26 -2.10 -10.39
C SER A 549 -4.91 -3.49 -9.85
N PRO A 550 -5.92 -4.33 -9.54
CA PRO A 550 -5.70 -5.74 -9.20
C PRO A 550 -4.92 -6.52 -10.27
N THR A 551 -5.15 -6.22 -11.55
CA THR A 551 -4.39 -6.80 -12.67
C THR A 551 -2.93 -6.37 -12.63
N GLY A 552 -2.67 -5.08 -12.42
CA GLY A 552 -1.32 -4.56 -12.26
C GLY A 552 -0.59 -5.19 -11.07
N ALA A 553 -1.29 -5.44 -9.96
CA ALA A 553 -0.75 -6.13 -8.81
C ALA A 553 -0.38 -7.59 -9.12
N THR A 554 -1.27 -8.31 -9.79
CA THR A 554 -1.06 -9.70 -10.21
C THR A 554 0.21 -9.82 -11.07
N LEU A 555 0.39 -8.93 -12.04
CA LEU A 555 1.58 -8.92 -12.90
C LEU A 555 2.83 -8.46 -12.13
N HIS A 556 2.72 -7.40 -11.33
CA HIS A 556 3.86 -6.87 -10.60
C HIS A 556 4.39 -7.84 -9.54
N ALA A 557 3.56 -8.73 -8.99
CA ALA A 557 3.98 -9.80 -8.09
C ALA A 557 5.09 -10.68 -8.70
N LEU A 558 5.10 -10.84 -10.02
CA LEU A 558 6.16 -11.58 -10.72
C LEU A 558 7.56 -10.99 -10.51
N HIS A 559 7.68 -9.68 -10.30
CA HIS A 559 8.98 -9.05 -10.02
C HIS A 559 9.54 -9.47 -8.66
N TYR A 560 8.67 -9.68 -7.68
CA TYR A 560 9.06 -10.10 -6.33
C TYR A 560 9.39 -11.59 -6.26
N HIS A 561 8.89 -12.39 -7.21
CA HIS A 561 9.44 -13.72 -7.46
C HIS A 561 10.79 -13.68 -8.19
N GLN A 562 11.08 -12.67 -9.01
CA GLN A 562 12.37 -12.55 -9.69
C GLN A 562 13.47 -11.94 -8.80
N VAL A 563 13.09 -11.14 -7.81
CA VAL A 563 14.01 -10.39 -6.94
C VAL A 563 13.65 -10.67 -5.48
N LEU A 564 14.55 -11.35 -4.77
CA LEU A 564 14.44 -11.50 -3.32
C LEU A 564 14.88 -10.19 -2.65
N VAL A 565 13.92 -9.28 -2.43
CA VAL A 565 14.18 -7.91 -1.95
C VAL A 565 14.96 -7.89 -0.62
N SER A 566 14.74 -8.86 0.25
CA SER A 566 15.45 -8.92 1.54
C SER A 566 16.96 -9.11 1.38
N ASP A 567 17.42 -9.77 0.32
CA ASP A 567 18.85 -9.89 0.02
C ASP A 567 19.40 -8.60 -0.57
N VAL A 568 18.66 -7.95 -1.48
CA VAL A 568 19.00 -6.61 -1.98
C VAL A 568 19.16 -5.61 -0.83
N GLN A 569 18.22 -5.60 0.12
CA GLN A 569 18.29 -4.72 1.28
C GLN A 569 19.48 -5.02 2.20
N LYS A 570 19.82 -6.29 2.43
CA LYS A 570 21.03 -6.66 3.21
C LYS A 570 22.31 -6.16 2.52
N ASP A 571 22.36 -6.19 1.20
CA ASP A 571 23.49 -5.65 0.45
C ASP A 571 23.56 -4.12 0.54
N LEU A 572 22.42 -3.43 0.44
CA LEU A 572 22.34 -1.98 0.61
C LEU A 572 22.68 -1.53 2.04
N GLU A 573 22.38 -2.33 3.06
CA GLU A 573 22.76 -2.07 4.46
C GLU A 573 24.28 -2.02 4.69
N LYS A 574 25.09 -2.54 3.75
CA LYS A 574 26.56 -2.43 3.79
C LYS A 574 27.05 -1.02 3.45
N ILE A 575 26.20 -0.18 2.86
CA ILE A 575 26.51 1.20 2.53
C ILE A 575 26.39 2.06 3.80
N ASP A 576 27.44 2.84 4.10
CA ASP A 576 27.42 3.79 5.21
C ASP A 576 26.59 5.02 4.83
N ALA A 577 25.30 4.99 5.19
CA ALA A 577 24.37 6.09 4.92
C ALA A 577 24.85 7.44 5.47
N SER A 578 25.64 7.46 6.55
CA SER A 578 26.16 8.71 7.13
C SER A 578 27.24 9.33 6.23
N LYS A 579 28.05 8.49 5.58
CA LYS A 579 29.06 8.95 4.60
C LYS A 579 28.43 9.38 3.28
N GLU A 580 27.34 8.74 2.87
CA GLU A 580 26.61 9.10 1.64
C GLU A 580 25.76 10.37 1.80
N ARG A 581 25.44 10.75 3.04
CA ARG A 581 24.53 11.85 3.36
C ARG A 581 24.83 13.13 2.59
N ASP A 582 26.06 13.62 2.62
CA ASP A 582 26.37 14.91 2.02
C ASP A 582 26.23 14.89 0.51
N ASN A 583 26.51 13.75 -0.14
CA ASN A 583 26.28 13.55 -1.57
C ASN A 583 24.78 13.51 -1.90
N LEU A 584 24.00 12.76 -1.12
CA LEU A 584 22.54 12.68 -1.28
C LEU A 584 21.87 14.03 -1.04
N LEU A 585 22.31 14.76 -0.01
CA LEU A 585 21.81 16.09 0.29
C LEU A 585 22.19 17.09 -0.81
N THR A 586 23.38 16.99 -1.42
CA THR A 586 23.70 17.83 -2.59
C THR A 586 22.73 17.53 -3.71
N GLY A 587 22.55 16.25 -4.08
CA GLY A 587 21.63 15.89 -5.15
C GLY A 587 20.18 16.32 -4.86
N LEU A 588 19.71 16.19 -3.62
CA LEU A 588 18.38 16.66 -3.21
C LEU A 588 18.19 18.18 -3.33
N LEU A 589 19.28 18.96 -3.32
CA LEU A 589 19.24 20.42 -3.33
C LEU A 589 19.60 21.04 -4.70
N THR A 590 19.94 20.23 -5.71
CA THR A 590 20.35 20.68 -7.06
C THR A 590 19.21 20.92 -8.02
#